data_AF-A0A5D2IKN0-F1
#
_entry.id   AF-A0A5D2IKN0-F1
#
_cell.length_a   1.000
_cell.length_b   1.000
_cell.length_c   1.000
_cell.angle_alpha   90.00
_cell.angle_beta   90.00
_cell.angle_gamma   90.00
#
_symmetry.space_group_name_H-M   'P 1'
#
loop_
_entity.id
_entity.type
_entity.pdbx_description
1 polymer ?
#
loop_
_entity_poly.entity_id
_entity_poly.type
_entity_poly.pdbx_seq_one_letter_code
_entity_poly.pdbx_strand_id
1 'polypeptide(L)'
;MAKGGESFFANIIKKSFKDFSRFNQTEERGKSNISVNGHPIPERVVKKAEKIAGPVLPGQYWYDFRAGFWGVLGGPCLGIIPPFIEEFNHPMPENCAGGTTGVFVNGRELHQKDLDLLANRGLPPDRDRSYIIEISGRVLDEDTGEELDSLGKLAPTVEKAKRGFGMKVPRAAA
;
A
#
# COMPACT_ATOMS: atom_id res chain seq x y z
N MET A 1 -68.23 41.03 7.92
CA MET A 1 -67.71 40.55 6.61
C MET A 1 -66.19 40.71 6.62
N ALA A 2 -65.44 39.61 6.43
CA ALA A 2 -64.10 39.43 5.79
C ALA A 2 -63.09 40.60 5.84
N LYS A 3 -61.79 40.51 6.16
CA LYS A 3 -60.67 39.53 6.09
C LYS A 3 -59.54 40.16 6.98
N GLY A 4 -58.66 39.47 7.71
CA GLY A 4 -57.64 38.51 7.27
C GLY A 4 -56.29 39.21 6.95
N GLY A 5 -55.20 38.90 7.68
CA GLY A 5 -53.80 39.28 7.38
C GLY A 5 -53.02 39.77 8.60
N GLU A 6 -52.71 38.93 9.58
CA GLU A 6 -51.56 38.00 9.68
C GLU A 6 -50.17 38.65 9.77
N SER A 7 -49.57 38.37 10.92
CA SER A 7 -48.23 38.68 11.41
C SER A 7 -47.15 38.22 10.43
N PHE A 8 -46.39 39.18 9.91
CA PHE A 8 -45.06 38.91 9.38
C PHE A 8 -44.15 38.44 10.54
N PHE A 9 -43.21 37.54 10.23
CA PHE A 9 -42.14 37.03 11.11
C PHE A 9 -42.49 35.89 12.09
N ALA A 10 -42.93 34.74 11.57
CA ALA A 10 -42.65 33.44 12.20
C ALA A 10 -42.81 32.28 11.20
N ASN A 11 -41.71 31.81 10.60
CA ASN A 11 -41.45 30.41 10.18
C ASN A 11 -40.48 30.31 8.99
N ILE A 12 -39.17 30.42 9.23
CA ILE A 12 -38.18 29.70 8.41
C ILE A 12 -37.04 29.18 9.30
N ILE A 13 -37.37 28.44 10.36
CA ILE A 13 -36.42 27.49 10.97
C ILE A 13 -37.25 26.33 11.53
N LYS A 14 -37.38 25.26 10.75
CA LYS A 14 -37.65 23.85 11.17
C LYS A 14 -38.28 23.07 10.02
N LYS A 15 -37.46 22.62 9.07
CA LYS A 15 -37.70 21.40 8.27
C LYS A 15 -36.53 21.17 7.30
N SER A 16 -35.40 20.66 7.81
CA SER A 16 -34.44 19.86 7.00
C SER A 16 -33.41 19.08 7.85
N PHE A 17 -33.60 18.94 9.16
CA PHE A 17 -32.64 18.21 10.03
C PHE A 17 -33.11 16.80 10.41
N LYS A 18 -34.15 16.28 9.73
CA LYS A 18 -34.70 14.93 9.97
C LYS A 18 -34.71 14.05 8.71
N ASP A 19 -33.83 14.34 7.75
CA ASP A 19 -33.57 13.44 6.61
C ASP A 19 -32.09 13.03 6.49
N PHE A 20 -31.19 13.60 7.31
CA PHE A 20 -29.79 13.19 7.34
C PHE A 20 -29.53 11.88 8.10
N SER A 21 -30.49 11.39 8.91
CA SER A 21 -30.33 10.15 9.69
C SER A 21 -30.73 8.88 8.94
N ARG A 22 -31.15 8.98 7.66
CA ARG A 22 -31.51 7.83 6.81
C ARG A 22 -30.51 7.51 5.69
N PHE A 23 -29.41 8.25 5.60
CA PHE A 23 -28.33 7.94 4.64
C PHE A 23 -27.25 6.98 5.16
N ASN A 24 -27.36 6.51 6.40
CA ASN A 24 -26.41 5.56 7.00
C ASN A 24 -26.94 4.11 7.11
N GLN A 25 -27.94 3.72 6.32
CA GLN A 25 -28.42 2.32 6.29
C GLN A 25 -28.50 1.73 4.88
N THR A 26 -27.44 1.96 4.09
CA THR A 26 -27.05 1.07 3.00
C THR A 26 -25.54 0.80 3.08
N GLU A 27 -25.08 0.48 4.28
CA GLU A 27 -23.83 -0.26 4.48
C GLU A 27 -24.13 -1.74 4.23
N GLU A 28 -23.91 -2.22 3.01
CA GLU A 28 -23.55 -3.61 2.69
C GLU A 28 -23.22 -3.69 1.19
N ARG A 29 -21.97 -4.11 0.87
CA ARG A 29 -21.46 -4.61 -0.44
C ARG A 29 -20.77 -3.66 -1.42
N GLY A 30 -19.88 -2.82 -0.91
CA GLY A 30 -18.68 -2.37 -1.64
C GLY A 30 -17.40 -2.70 -0.87
N LYS A 31 -17.32 -3.87 -0.21
CA LYS A 31 -16.12 -4.26 0.53
C LYS A 31 -15.00 -4.54 -0.48
N SER A 32 -14.13 -3.56 -0.73
CA SER A 32 -12.83 -3.82 -1.33
C SER A 32 -12.15 -4.85 -0.43
N ASN A 33 -12.03 -6.09 -0.91
CA ASN A 33 -11.35 -7.17 -0.20
C ASN A 33 -9.82 -7.00 -0.34
N ILE A 34 -9.35 -5.77 -0.11
CA ILE A 34 -7.97 -5.33 -0.28
C ILE A 34 -7.50 -4.79 1.06
N SER A 35 -6.40 -5.36 1.56
CA SER A 35 -5.64 -4.76 2.64
C SER A 35 -4.18 -4.59 2.21
N VAL A 36 -3.53 -3.60 2.81
CA VAL A 36 -2.09 -3.37 2.65
C VAL A 36 -1.49 -3.22 4.04
N ASN A 37 -0.42 -3.96 4.33
CA ASN A 37 0.26 -3.96 5.61
C ASN A 37 -0.68 -4.25 6.80
N GLY A 38 -1.71 -5.07 6.58
CA GLY A 38 -2.73 -5.40 7.58
C GLY A 38 -3.88 -4.39 7.71
N HIS A 39 -3.84 -3.27 6.98
CA HIS A 39 -4.87 -2.25 7.02
C HIS A 39 -5.85 -2.39 5.84
N PRO A 40 -7.18 -2.50 6.09
CA PRO A 40 -8.16 -2.55 5.02
C PRO A 40 -8.20 -1.21 4.27
N ILE A 41 -8.13 -1.26 2.94
CA ILE A 41 -8.11 -0.06 2.09
C ILE A 41 -9.51 0.17 1.50
N PRO A 42 -10.20 1.28 1.81
CA PRO A 42 -11.50 1.59 1.22
C PRO A 42 -11.44 1.70 -0.30
N GLU A 43 -12.51 1.29 -1.00
CA GLU A 43 -12.54 1.28 -2.47
C GLU A 43 -12.16 2.64 -3.11
N ARG A 44 -12.66 3.74 -2.54
CA ARG A 44 -12.31 5.10 -3.00
C ARG A 44 -10.81 5.39 -2.90
N VAL A 45 -10.13 4.86 -1.89
CA VAL A 45 -8.68 4.98 -1.68
C VAL A 45 -7.94 4.09 -2.68
N VAL A 46 -8.39 2.85 -2.87
CA VAL A 46 -7.87 1.94 -3.92
C VAL A 46 -7.90 2.62 -5.30
N LYS A 47 -9.03 3.23 -5.68
CA LYS A 47 -9.15 3.93 -6.99
C LYS A 47 -8.16 5.08 -7.18
N LYS A 48 -7.71 5.73 -6.10
CA LYS A 48 -6.66 6.74 -6.18
C LYS A 48 -5.29 6.08 -6.35
N ALA A 49 -4.99 5.06 -5.54
CA ALA A 49 -3.76 4.28 -5.63
C ALA A 49 -3.56 3.68 -7.03
N GLU A 50 -4.61 3.15 -7.66
CA GLU A 50 -4.57 2.52 -9.00
C GLU A 50 -4.09 3.44 -10.13
N LYS A 51 -4.15 4.77 -9.93
CA LYS A 51 -3.58 5.75 -10.87
C LYS A 51 -2.05 5.62 -10.96
N ILE A 52 -1.41 5.27 -9.84
CA ILE A 52 0.05 5.12 -9.71
C ILE A 52 0.44 3.65 -9.72
N ALA A 53 -0.22 2.81 -8.92
CA ALA A 53 0.10 1.38 -8.78
C ALA A 53 -0.22 0.54 -10.02
N GLY A 54 -1.19 0.98 -10.85
CA GLY A 54 -1.89 0.10 -11.78
C GLY A 54 -3.05 -0.66 -11.08
N PRO A 55 -3.74 -1.58 -11.77
CA PRO A 55 -4.92 -2.26 -11.21
C PRO A 55 -4.59 -3.05 -9.93
N VAL A 56 -5.36 -2.88 -8.86
CA VAL A 56 -5.16 -3.59 -7.59
C VAL A 56 -6.32 -4.54 -7.39
N LEU A 57 -6.05 -5.85 -7.54
CA LEU A 57 -7.07 -6.88 -7.38
C LEU A 57 -7.26 -7.23 -5.90
N PRO A 58 -8.44 -7.77 -5.51
CA PRO A 58 -8.68 -8.31 -4.18
C PRO A 58 -7.52 -9.18 -3.66
N GLY A 59 -7.08 -8.92 -2.43
CA GLY A 59 -5.94 -9.60 -1.81
C GLY A 59 -5.48 -8.93 -0.52
N GLN A 60 -4.69 -9.65 0.26
CA GLN A 60 -4.06 -9.14 1.48
C GLN A 60 -2.57 -8.97 1.20
N TYR A 61 -2.13 -7.72 1.05
CA TYR A 61 -0.79 -7.41 0.56
C TYR A 61 0.09 -6.81 1.64
N TRP A 62 1.41 -6.93 1.46
CA TRP A 62 2.37 -6.00 2.04
C TRP A 62 2.93 -5.09 0.96
N TYR A 63 3.30 -3.88 1.35
CA TYR A 63 3.90 -2.87 0.49
C TYR A 63 5.00 -2.14 1.25
N ASP A 64 6.19 -2.14 0.64
CA ASP A 64 7.32 -1.33 1.06
C ASP A 64 7.17 0.08 0.48
N PHE A 65 6.89 1.05 1.35
CA PHE A 65 6.67 2.43 0.95
C PHE A 65 7.90 3.08 0.31
N ARG A 66 9.12 2.65 0.69
CA ARG A 66 10.39 3.26 0.26
C ARG A 66 10.84 2.75 -1.10
N ALA A 67 10.84 1.43 -1.30
CA ALA A 67 11.33 0.83 -2.54
C ALA A 67 10.21 0.45 -3.53
N GLY A 68 8.97 0.36 -3.05
CA GLY A 68 7.83 -0.03 -3.85
C GLY A 68 7.67 -1.54 -4.05
N PHE A 69 8.47 -2.36 -3.35
CA PHE A 69 8.27 -3.81 -3.31
C PHE A 69 6.87 -4.14 -2.78
N TRP A 70 6.25 -5.18 -3.33
CA TRP A 70 4.99 -5.69 -2.80
C TRP A 70 4.90 -7.20 -2.95
N GLY A 71 4.08 -7.80 -2.09
CA GLY A 71 3.76 -9.21 -2.11
C GLY A 71 2.45 -9.48 -1.37
N VAL A 72 2.08 -10.76 -1.27
CA VAL A 72 0.97 -11.18 -0.41
C VAL A 72 1.50 -11.36 1.01
N LEU A 73 0.71 -11.01 2.04
CA LEU A 73 1.10 -11.22 3.44
C LEU A 73 1.54 -12.68 3.69
N GLY A 74 2.69 -12.84 4.34
CA GLY A 74 3.35 -14.11 4.60
C GLY A 74 4.10 -14.71 3.41
N GLY A 75 4.20 -14.02 2.28
CA GLY A 75 4.85 -14.51 1.06
C GLY A 75 5.96 -13.60 0.52
N PRO A 76 6.78 -14.13 -0.41
CA PRO A 76 7.89 -13.40 -1.01
C PRO A 76 7.43 -12.21 -1.88
N CYS A 77 8.38 -11.41 -2.33
CA CYS A 77 8.14 -10.31 -3.24
C CYS A 77 7.56 -10.83 -4.57
N LEU A 78 6.46 -10.21 -5.01
CA LEU A 78 5.78 -10.52 -6.27
C LEU A 78 6.04 -9.48 -7.36
N GLY A 79 6.51 -8.29 -6.98
CA GLY A 79 6.86 -7.25 -7.92
C GLY A 79 7.21 -5.93 -7.26
N ILE A 80 7.41 -4.93 -8.10
CA ILE A 80 7.69 -3.56 -7.71
C ILE A 80 6.66 -2.66 -8.41
N ILE A 81 6.05 -1.76 -7.65
CA ILE A 81 5.25 -0.63 -8.14
C ILE A 81 5.94 0.67 -7.70
N PRO A 82 5.52 1.86 -8.15
CA PRO A 82 6.19 3.09 -7.72
C PRO A 82 6.22 3.20 -6.19
N PRO A 83 7.31 3.69 -5.59
CA PRO A 83 7.37 4.00 -4.16
C PRO A 83 6.48 5.20 -3.84
N PHE A 84 6.30 5.47 -2.55
CA PHE A 84 5.61 6.66 -2.05
C PHE A 84 4.14 6.78 -2.48
N ILE A 85 3.43 5.66 -2.59
CA ILE A 85 1.97 5.67 -2.77
C ILE A 85 1.33 6.01 -1.42
N GLU A 86 0.92 7.27 -1.25
CA GLU A 86 0.33 7.76 0.01
C GLU A 86 -0.89 6.96 0.47
N GLU A 87 -1.68 6.45 -0.47
CA GLU A 87 -2.82 5.60 -0.17
C GLU A 87 -2.45 4.26 0.50
N PHE A 88 -1.18 3.86 0.43
CA PHE A 88 -0.63 2.64 1.03
C PHE A 88 0.38 2.93 2.15
N ASN A 89 0.46 4.18 2.62
CA ASN A 89 1.38 4.61 3.66
C ASN A 89 0.94 4.12 5.04
N HIS A 90 1.16 2.84 5.29
CA HIS A 90 0.92 2.15 6.54
C HIS A 90 2.22 1.47 7.00
N PRO A 91 2.52 1.43 8.31
CA PRO A 91 3.71 0.76 8.82
C PRO A 91 3.81 -0.67 8.30
N MET A 92 4.92 -1.01 7.65
CA MET A 92 5.16 -2.36 7.13
C MET A 92 5.55 -3.28 8.29
N PRO A 93 4.82 -4.37 8.56
CA PRO A 93 5.19 -5.32 9.60
C PRO A 93 6.49 -6.04 9.23
N GLU A 94 7.35 -6.28 10.22
CA GLU A 94 8.65 -6.94 10.01
C GLU A 94 8.50 -8.36 9.42
N ASN A 95 7.50 -9.10 9.88
CA ASN A 95 7.23 -10.48 9.46
C ASN A 95 6.28 -10.58 8.26
N CYS A 96 6.02 -9.49 7.54
CA CYS A 96 5.00 -9.46 6.49
C CYS A 96 5.34 -10.31 5.26
N ALA A 97 6.62 -10.58 5.01
CA ALA A 97 7.11 -11.25 3.80
C ALA A 97 7.42 -12.74 3.98
N GLY A 98 7.09 -13.33 5.14
CA GLY A 98 7.44 -14.73 5.43
C GLY A 98 8.95 -14.97 5.48
N GLY A 99 9.70 -13.99 5.98
CA GLY A 99 11.15 -14.07 6.14
C GLY A 99 11.57 -15.10 7.19
N THR A 100 12.74 -15.68 6.97
CA THR A 100 13.40 -16.65 7.89
C THR A 100 14.92 -16.58 7.80
N THR A 101 15.46 -15.52 7.18
CA THR A 101 16.86 -15.42 6.80
C THR A 101 17.72 -14.71 7.84
N GLY A 102 17.10 -13.93 8.74
CA GLY A 102 17.79 -12.98 9.61
C GLY A 102 18.39 -11.79 8.85
N VAL A 103 18.04 -11.59 7.57
CA VAL A 103 18.47 -10.42 6.77
C VAL A 103 17.27 -9.52 6.56
N PHE A 104 17.41 -8.24 6.86
CA PHE A 104 16.33 -7.26 6.81
C PHE A 104 16.54 -6.24 5.70
N VAL A 105 15.46 -5.88 5.02
CA VAL A 105 15.43 -4.78 4.05
C VAL A 105 14.26 -3.88 4.36
N ASN A 106 14.52 -2.58 4.54
CA ASN A 106 13.50 -1.57 4.80
C ASN A 106 12.54 -1.95 5.95
N GLY A 107 13.07 -2.65 6.96
CA GLY A 107 12.31 -3.09 8.13
C GLY A 107 11.52 -4.39 7.98
N ARG A 108 11.61 -5.13 6.85
CA ARG A 108 11.06 -6.49 6.73
C ARG A 108 12.16 -7.54 6.70
N GLU A 109 11.91 -8.70 7.30
CA GLU A 109 12.78 -9.86 7.12
C GLU A 109 12.60 -10.44 5.72
N LEU A 110 13.71 -10.68 5.01
CA LEU A 110 13.68 -11.22 3.66
C LEU A 110 13.28 -12.70 3.66
N HIS A 111 12.35 -13.03 2.77
CA HIS A 111 12.13 -14.41 2.34
C HIS A 111 13.36 -14.93 1.58
N GLN A 112 13.66 -16.23 1.66
CA GLN A 112 14.84 -16.82 0.99
C GLN A 112 14.94 -16.45 -0.50
N LYS A 113 13.85 -16.61 -1.26
CA LYS A 113 13.75 -16.18 -2.67
C LYS A 113 14.13 -14.72 -2.91
N ASP A 114 13.74 -13.81 -2.02
CA ASP A 114 14.04 -12.39 -2.15
C ASP A 114 15.54 -12.15 -1.86
N LEU A 115 16.07 -12.80 -0.81
CA LEU A 115 17.48 -12.76 -0.48
C LEU A 115 18.34 -13.27 -1.65
N ASP A 116 18.00 -14.42 -2.23
CA ASP A 116 18.72 -14.98 -3.39
C ASP A 116 18.72 -13.98 -4.57
N LEU A 117 17.59 -13.33 -4.85
CA LEU A 117 17.47 -12.37 -5.95
C LEU A 117 18.26 -11.06 -5.72
N LEU A 118 18.37 -10.61 -4.48
CA LEU A 118 19.12 -9.40 -4.12
C LEU A 118 20.62 -9.72 -3.98
N ALA A 119 20.98 -10.87 -3.42
CA ALA A 119 22.36 -11.34 -3.31
C ALA A 119 23.00 -11.56 -4.69
N ASN A 120 22.24 -12.12 -5.64
CA ASN A 120 22.67 -12.21 -7.04
C ASN A 120 22.92 -10.85 -7.71
N ARG A 121 22.45 -9.74 -7.09
CA ARG A 121 22.72 -8.36 -7.52
C ARG A 121 23.78 -7.66 -6.67
N GLY A 122 24.37 -8.33 -5.69
CA GLY A 122 25.46 -7.79 -4.86
C GLY A 122 25.08 -7.45 -3.42
N LEU A 123 23.83 -7.71 -2.98
CA LEU A 123 23.49 -7.53 -1.56
C LEU A 123 24.24 -8.56 -0.70
N PRO A 124 24.98 -8.17 0.35
CA PRO A 124 25.61 -9.14 1.24
C PRO A 124 24.55 -10.00 1.94
N PRO A 125 24.67 -11.35 1.94
CA PRO A 125 23.67 -12.24 2.51
C PRO A 125 23.92 -12.59 3.98
N ASP A 126 24.79 -11.84 4.66
CA ASP A 126 25.16 -12.08 6.05
C ASP A 126 23.94 -11.91 6.95
N ARG A 127 23.73 -12.88 7.84
CA ARG A 127 22.65 -12.84 8.85
C ARG A 127 22.87 -11.70 9.82
N ASP A 128 21.77 -11.29 10.47
CA ASP A 128 21.73 -10.24 11.48
C ASP A 128 22.21 -8.88 10.93
N ARG A 129 21.87 -8.62 9.65
CA ARG A 129 22.13 -7.38 8.94
C ARG A 129 20.83 -6.74 8.47
N SER A 130 20.81 -5.41 8.50
CA SER A 130 19.68 -4.62 8.04
C SER A 130 20.14 -3.61 6.99
N TYR A 131 19.39 -3.53 5.90
CA TYR A 131 19.70 -2.65 4.77
C TYR A 131 18.53 -1.74 4.42
N ILE A 132 18.85 -0.51 4.03
CA ILE A 132 17.91 0.39 3.38
C ILE A 132 18.13 0.30 1.87
N ILE A 133 17.07 -0.05 1.14
CA ILE A 133 17.10 -0.14 -0.33
C ILE A 133 16.10 0.85 -0.92
N GLU A 134 16.51 1.56 -1.97
CA GLU A 134 15.63 2.40 -2.79
C GLU A 134 15.35 1.77 -4.16
N ILE A 135 14.27 2.18 -4.84
CA ILE A 135 13.91 1.66 -6.18
C ILE A 135 15.02 1.85 -7.23
N SER A 136 15.87 2.86 -7.03
CA SER A 136 17.05 3.16 -7.86
C SER A 136 18.10 2.04 -7.82
N GLY A 137 18.04 1.16 -6.82
CA GLY A 137 19.07 0.17 -6.52
C GLY A 137 20.16 0.68 -5.58
N ARG A 138 20.00 1.87 -4.99
CA ARG A 138 20.88 2.37 -3.93
C ARG A 138 20.68 1.54 -2.66
N VAL A 139 21.77 1.21 -1.96
CA VAL A 139 21.78 0.39 -0.75
C VAL A 139 22.59 1.07 0.33
N LEU A 140 22.03 1.15 1.54
CA LEU A 140 22.77 1.54 2.74
C LEU A 140 22.72 0.40 3.76
N ASP A 141 23.83 0.14 4.44
CA ASP A 141 23.86 -0.63 5.68
C ASP A 141 23.24 0.24 6.78
N GLU A 142 22.18 -0.25 7.42
CA GLU A 142 21.41 0.51 8.41
C GLU A 142 22.16 0.70 9.73
N ASP A 143 23.07 -0.23 10.07
CA ASP A 143 23.85 -0.18 11.30
C ASP A 143 25.04 0.77 11.19
N THR A 144 25.74 0.74 10.06
CA THR A 144 26.95 1.57 9.85
C THR A 144 26.65 2.89 9.15
N GLY A 145 25.53 2.98 8.43
CA GLY A 145 25.21 4.11 7.55
C GLY A 145 26.05 4.15 6.26
N GLU A 146 26.87 3.13 6.00
CA GLU A 146 27.70 3.03 4.80
C GLU A 146 26.84 2.75 3.56
N GLU A 147 27.11 3.49 2.49
CA GLU A 147 26.51 3.21 1.18
C GLU A 147 27.29 2.09 0.48
N LEU A 148 26.58 1.04 0.11
CA LEU A 148 27.14 -0.13 -0.56
C LEU A 148 27.01 -0.03 -2.08
N ASP A 149 27.63 -0.98 -2.78
CA ASP A 149 27.49 -1.13 -4.22
C ASP A 149 26.01 -1.23 -4.62
N SER A 150 25.66 -0.49 -5.69
CA SER A 150 24.28 -0.47 -6.18
C SER A 150 23.88 -1.82 -6.79
N LEU A 151 22.65 -2.25 -6.51
CA LEU A 151 22.03 -3.45 -7.09
C LEU A 151 21.61 -3.27 -8.56
N GLY A 152 21.89 -2.10 -9.14
CA GLY A 152 21.38 -1.69 -10.44
C GLY A 152 19.87 -1.39 -10.42
N LYS A 153 19.32 -1.06 -11.59
CA LYS A 153 17.91 -0.66 -11.70
C LYS A 153 16.98 -1.82 -11.35
N LEU A 154 16.26 -1.69 -10.23
CA LEU A 154 15.37 -2.74 -9.74
C LEU A 154 14.07 -2.83 -10.55
N ALA A 155 13.53 -1.69 -11.01
CA ALA A 155 12.27 -1.64 -11.75
C ALA A 155 12.30 -0.63 -12.92
N PRO A 156 13.17 -0.83 -13.94
CA PRO A 156 13.37 0.15 -15.01
C PRO A 156 12.10 0.44 -15.82
N THR A 157 11.18 -0.53 -15.92
CA THR A 157 9.89 -0.35 -16.60
C THR A 157 8.95 0.55 -15.80
N VAL A 158 8.93 0.41 -14.47
CA VAL A 158 8.12 1.24 -13.56
C VAL A 158 8.64 2.68 -13.56
N GLU A 159 9.96 2.86 -13.48
CA GLU A 159 10.61 4.17 -13.56
C GLU A 159 10.29 4.88 -14.88
N LYS A 160 10.39 4.16 -16.01
CA LYS A 160 10.11 4.71 -17.34
C LYS A 160 8.63 5.07 -17.50
N ALA A 161 7.72 4.21 -17.04
CA ALA A 161 6.28 4.42 -17.17
C ALA A 161 5.72 5.42 -16.15
N LYS A 162 6.47 5.71 -15.07
CA LYS A 162 6.00 6.46 -13.89
C LYS A 162 4.68 5.88 -13.31
N ARG A 163 4.48 4.58 -13.51
CA ARG A 163 3.28 3.83 -13.13
C ARG A 163 3.62 2.35 -12.99
N GLY A 164 3.02 1.69 -12.00
CA GLY A 164 3.11 0.26 -11.78
C GLY A 164 2.17 -0.55 -12.69
N PHE A 165 2.33 -1.87 -12.64
CA PHE A 165 1.57 -2.82 -13.45
C PHE A 165 0.48 -3.55 -12.65
N GLY A 166 0.14 -3.01 -11.49
CA GLY A 166 -0.88 -3.53 -10.60
C GLY A 166 -0.37 -4.56 -9.60
N MET A 167 -1.29 -4.92 -8.70
CA MET A 167 -1.08 -5.91 -7.65
C MET A 167 -2.14 -7.00 -7.81
N LYS A 168 -1.71 -8.25 -7.90
CA LYS A 168 -2.60 -9.40 -8.04
C LYS A 168 -1.99 -10.66 -7.46
N VAL A 169 -2.81 -11.48 -6.81
CA VAL A 169 -2.42 -12.82 -6.38
C VAL A 169 -2.16 -13.69 -7.63
N PRO A 170 -1.00 -14.35 -7.76
CA PRO A 170 -0.74 -15.28 -8.85
C PRO A 170 -1.77 -16.41 -8.86
N ARG A 171 -2.24 -16.83 -10.05
CA ARG A 171 -3.26 -17.90 -10.19
C ARG A 171 -2.77 -19.31 -9.80
N ALA A 172 -1.51 -19.46 -9.42
CA ALA A 172 -0.92 -20.75 -9.05
C ALA A 172 -0.74 -20.83 -7.52
N ALA A 173 -1.84 -21.05 -6.79
CA ALA A 173 -1.90 -21.57 -5.42
C ALA A 173 -3.38 -21.66 -4.96
N ALA A 174 -4.23 -22.30 -5.77
CA ALA A 174 -5.57 -22.74 -5.37
C ALA A 174 -5.63 -24.26 -5.49
#